data_AF-A0A850MME2-F1
#
_entry.id   AF-A0A850MME2-F1
#
_cell.length_a   1.000
_cell.length_b   1.000
_cell.length_c   1.000
_cell.angle_alpha   90.00
_cell.angle_beta   90.00
_cell.angle_gamma   90.00
#
_symmetry.space_group_name_H-M   'P 1'
#
loop_
_entity.id
_entity.type
_entity.pdbx_description
1 polymer ?
#
loop_
_entity_poly.entity_id
_entity_poly.type
_entity_poly.pdbx_seq_one_letter_code
_entity_poly.pdbx_strand_id
1 'polypeptide(L)'
;MRTKLKFISFILIISLFMPIIFSNFQPTLRTDSQSPSVLKKLDLPLSIYGNTELNATASAGNGSLGNPYILENYVINASGLPASGITIENTNAYFILRNCTVFGATGQFGSGIKLINVIHG
;
A
#
# COMPACT_ATOMS: atom_id res chain seq x y z
N MET A 1 -46.76 -42.15 -4.64
CA MET A 1 -45.36 -42.07 -5.12
C MET A 1 -45.01 -40.73 -5.80
N ARG A 2 -45.85 -40.19 -6.72
CA ARG A 2 -45.55 -38.97 -7.51
C ARG A 2 -45.18 -37.69 -6.72
N THR A 3 -45.67 -37.51 -5.50
CA THR A 3 -45.36 -36.32 -4.67
C THR A 3 -43.93 -36.29 -4.13
N LYS A 4 -43.41 -37.45 -3.66
CA LYS A 4 -42.03 -37.57 -3.17
C LYS A 4 -40.99 -37.24 -4.25
N LEU A 5 -41.26 -37.63 -5.51
CA LEU A 5 -40.36 -37.36 -6.63
C LEU A 5 -40.22 -35.86 -6.94
N LYS A 6 -41.32 -35.08 -6.89
CA LYS A 6 -41.28 -33.62 -7.04
C LYS A 6 -40.52 -32.94 -5.91
N PHE A 7 -40.65 -33.45 -4.67
CA PHE A 7 -39.95 -32.90 -3.50
C PHE A 7 -38.44 -33.11 -3.57
N ILE A 8 -37.99 -34.31 -3.98
CA ILE A 8 -36.56 -34.62 -4.19
C ILE A 8 -35.96 -33.73 -5.30
N SER A 9 -36.69 -33.53 -6.40
CA SER A 9 -36.25 -32.65 -7.49
C SER A 9 -36.08 -31.19 -7.05
N PHE A 10 -36.90 -30.70 -6.12
CA PHE A 10 -36.80 -29.33 -5.59
C PHE A 10 -35.55 -29.13 -4.72
N ILE A 11 -35.22 -30.11 -3.87
CA ILE A 11 -34.01 -30.08 -3.04
C ILE A 11 -32.74 -30.08 -3.89
N LEU A 12 -32.70 -30.91 -4.95
CA LEU A 12 -31.54 -30.95 -5.87
C LEU A 12 -31.31 -29.60 -6.55
N ILE A 13 -32.37 -28.94 -7.03
CA ILE A 13 -32.27 -27.61 -7.64
C ILE A 13 -31.70 -26.59 -6.64
N ILE A 14 -32.18 -26.56 -5.39
CA ILE A 14 -31.67 -25.64 -4.37
C ILE A 14 -30.18 -25.88 -4.08
N SER A 15 -29.74 -27.15 -4.01
CA SER A 15 -28.33 -27.48 -3.77
C SER A 15 -27.38 -27.00 -4.89
N LEU A 16 -27.85 -26.96 -6.13
CA LEU A 16 -27.10 -26.45 -7.30
C LEU A 16 -26.95 -24.92 -7.30
N PHE A 17 -27.91 -24.17 -6.75
CA PHE A 17 -27.85 -22.71 -6.68
C PHE A 17 -27.24 -22.15 -5.38
N MET A 18 -27.20 -22.94 -4.30
CA MET A 18 -26.59 -22.54 -3.02
C MET A 18 -25.15 -22.00 -3.10
N PRO A 19 -24.19 -22.62 -3.83
CA PRO A 19 -22.83 -22.06 -3.92
C PRO A 19 -22.77 -20.70 -4.62
N ILE A 20 -23.71 -20.40 -5.52
CA ILE A 20 -23.81 -19.10 -6.22
C ILE A 20 -24.31 -18.01 -5.26
N ILE A 21 -25.22 -18.36 -4.35
CA ILE A 21 -25.66 -17.43 -3.29
C ILE A 21 -24.50 -17.20 -2.30
N PHE A 22 -23.78 -18.28 -1.93
CA PHE A 22 -22.68 -18.20 -0.96
C PHE A 22 -21.47 -17.39 -1.48
N SER A 23 -21.13 -17.46 -2.77
CA SER A 23 -20.07 -16.64 -3.35
C SER A 23 -20.41 -15.14 -3.41
N ASN A 24 -21.69 -14.80 -3.54
CA ASN A 24 -22.19 -13.41 -3.41
C ASN A 24 -22.37 -12.98 -1.94
N PHE A 25 -22.36 -13.93 -1.01
CA PHE A 25 -22.50 -13.70 0.43
C PHE A 25 -21.21 -14.05 1.19
N GLN A 26 -20.06 -13.75 0.59
CA GLN A 26 -18.84 -13.54 1.37
C GLN A 26 -18.96 -12.18 2.07
N PRO A 27 -19.21 -12.11 3.40
CA PRO A 27 -18.78 -10.95 4.14
C PRO A 27 -17.27 -10.86 3.90
N THR A 28 -16.82 -9.77 3.30
CA THR A 28 -15.40 -9.44 3.37
C THR A 28 -15.13 -9.10 4.84
N LEU A 29 -14.78 -10.12 5.61
CA LEU A 29 -14.06 -9.96 6.86
C LEU A 29 -12.70 -9.39 6.50
N ARG A 30 -12.71 -8.09 6.17
CA ARG A 30 -11.58 -7.22 6.40
C ARG A 30 -11.34 -7.33 7.90
N THR A 31 -10.35 -8.11 8.27
CA THR A 31 -9.55 -7.78 9.43
C THR A 31 -8.93 -6.41 9.14
N ASP A 32 -9.72 -5.36 9.39
CA ASP A 32 -9.22 -4.02 9.69
C ASP A 32 -8.51 -4.10 11.05
N SER A 33 -7.41 -4.85 11.05
CA SER A 33 -6.23 -4.58 11.85
C SER A 33 -5.40 -3.48 11.20
N GLN A 34 -6.04 -2.57 10.44
CA GLN A 34 -5.68 -1.17 10.40
C GLN A 34 -5.84 -0.61 11.83
N SER A 35 -4.85 -0.90 12.67
CA SER A 35 -4.47 0.01 13.74
C SER A 35 -4.42 1.42 13.13
N PRO A 36 -5.07 2.43 13.74
CA PRO A 36 -5.23 3.76 13.11
C PRO A 36 -3.90 4.26 12.60
N SER A 37 -3.83 4.57 11.30
CA SER A 37 -2.60 4.70 10.50
C SER A 37 -1.49 5.43 11.26
N VAL A 38 -0.59 4.66 11.88
CA VAL A 38 0.39 5.21 12.81
C VAL A 38 1.40 6.03 12.01
N LEU A 39 1.31 7.35 12.13
CA LEU A 39 2.18 8.28 11.43
C LEU A 39 3.64 8.07 11.89
N LYS A 40 4.50 7.68 10.96
CA LYS A 40 5.93 7.51 11.18
C LYS A 40 6.60 8.88 11.15
N LYS A 41 6.60 9.56 12.30
CA LYS A 41 7.32 10.81 12.49
C LYS A 41 8.83 10.57 12.40
N LEU A 42 9.52 11.41 11.64
CA LEU A 42 10.97 11.42 11.53
C LEU A 42 11.45 12.88 11.64
N ASP A 43 12.33 13.14 12.62
CA ASP A 43 12.97 14.46 12.82
C ASP A 43 14.29 14.58 12.03
N LEU A 44 14.46 13.72 11.02
CA LEU A 44 15.57 13.65 10.08
C LEU A 44 15.02 13.42 8.66
N PRO A 45 15.80 13.70 7.60
CA PRO A 45 15.40 13.38 6.23
C PRO A 45 15.40 11.88 5.97
N LEU A 46 14.54 11.44 5.05
CA LEU A 46 14.54 10.08 4.53
C LEU A 46 15.33 10.04 3.22
N SER A 47 16.58 9.59 3.26
CA SER A 47 17.36 9.28 2.05
C SER A 47 17.33 7.78 1.77
N ILE A 48 17.17 7.42 0.49
CA ILE A 48 17.13 6.05 -0.02
C ILE A 48 18.00 5.97 -1.27
N TYR A 49 19.04 5.14 -1.24
CA TYR A 49 19.94 4.90 -2.36
C TYR A 49 19.76 3.48 -2.93
N GLY A 50 19.21 3.40 -4.14
CA GLY A 50 19.02 2.18 -4.90
C GLY A 50 17.93 1.25 -4.38
N ASN A 51 17.70 0.18 -5.14
CA ASN A 51 16.62 -0.79 -4.88
C ASN A 51 16.75 -1.48 -3.50
N THR A 52 17.97 -1.69 -3.01
CA THR A 52 18.23 -2.40 -1.75
C THR A 52 17.72 -1.61 -0.55
N GLU A 53 18.04 -0.32 -0.46
CA GLU A 53 17.54 0.55 0.61
C GLU A 53 16.04 0.81 0.48
N LEU A 54 15.53 0.92 -0.75
CA LEU A 54 14.11 1.08 -1.02
C LEU A 54 13.30 -0.12 -0.51
N ASN A 55 13.79 -1.34 -0.77
CA ASN A 55 13.23 -2.58 -0.24
C ASN A 55 13.28 -2.64 1.29
N ALA A 56 14.40 -2.25 1.91
CA ALA A 56 14.57 -2.26 3.37
C ALA A 56 13.71 -1.20 4.09
N THR A 57 13.36 -0.11 3.41
CA THR A 57 12.57 1.01 3.96
C THR A 57 11.07 0.81 3.81
N ALA A 58 10.65 0.07 2.78
CA ALA A 58 9.25 -0.16 2.45
C ALA A 58 8.58 -1.15 3.42
N SER A 59 7.32 -0.87 3.77
CA SER A 59 6.56 -1.69 4.72
C SER A 59 5.89 -2.90 4.06
N ALA A 60 5.46 -2.74 2.80
CA ALA A 60 4.74 -3.70 1.97
C ALA A 60 4.72 -3.18 0.52
N GLY A 61 3.90 -3.77 -0.36
CA GLY A 61 3.83 -3.35 -1.75
C GLY A 61 2.49 -3.46 -2.47
N ASN A 62 2.15 -2.38 -3.19
CA ASN A 62 1.45 -2.32 -4.49
C ASN A 62 1.89 -1.07 -5.30
N GLY A 63 3.05 -0.47 -5.00
CA GLY A 63 3.79 0.33 -5.99
C GLY A 63 4.31 -0.63 -7.06
N SER A 64 3.40 -1.05 -7.93
CA SER A 64 3.39 -2.40 -8.46
C SER A 64 4.33 -2.59 -9.66
N LEU A 65 4.94 -3.78 -9.74
CA LEU A 65 5.78 -4.29 -10.82
C LEU A 65 5.03 -5.29 -11.69
N GLY A 66 4.32 -6.27 -11.13
CA GLY A 66 3.09 -6.05 -10.36
C GLY A 66 3.01 -6.14 -8.82
N ASN A 67 4.05 -6.06 -7.94
CA ASN A 67 3.79 -5.83 -6.48
C ASN A 67 4.84 -5.24 -5.45
N PRO A 68 5.91 -4.44 -5.76
CA PRO A 68 6.73 -3.75 -4.76
C PRO A 68 6.13 -2.38 -4.34
N TYR A 69 6.94 -1.35 -4.06
CA TYR A 69 6.95 -0.73 -2.73
C TYR A 69 5.93 0.37 -2.46
N ILE A 70 5.43 0.45 -1.23
CA ILE A 70 4.74 1.63 -0.72
C ILE A 70 5.55 2.22 0.44
N LEU A 71 5.91 3.49 0.28
CA LEU A 71 6.46 4.36 1.32
C LEU A 71 5.32 5.27 1.79
N GLU A 72 4.81 5.03 3.00
CA GLU A 72 3.62 5.76 3.46
C GLU A 72 3.62 6.17 4.93
N ASN A 73 2.70 7.11 5.23
CA ASN A 73 2.43 7.63 6.57
C ASN A 73 3.62 8.35 7.22
N TYR A 74 4.60 8.81 6.44
CA TYR A 74 5.76 9.54 6.94
C TYR A 74 5.41 11.00 7.29
N VAL A 75 5.88 11.49 8.44
CA VAL A 75 5.82 12.91 8.80
C VAL A 75 7.24 13.39 9.05
N ILE A 76 7.80 14.15 8.11
CA ILE A 76 9.21 14.55 8.10
C ILE A 76 9.34 16.06 8.32
N ASN A 77 10.08 16.41 9.37
CA ASN A 77 10.49 17.79 9.62
C ASN A 77 11.93 17.99 9.12
N ALA A 78 12.10 18.75 8.04
CA ALA A 78 13.39 19.11 7.47
C ALA A 78 13.87 20.52 7.86
N SER A 79 13.23 21.17 8.84
CA SER A 79 13.54 22.53 9.29
C SER A 79 15.01 22.69 9.68
N GLY A 80 15.67 23.67 9.07
CA GLY A 80 17.08 23.98 9.36
C GLY A 80 18.11 23.00 8.77
N LEU A 81 17.68 22.02 7.99
CA LEU A 81 18.57 21.04 7.36
C LEU A 81 18.99 21.48 5.93
N PRO A 82 20.23 21.20 5.50
CA PRO A 82 20.69 21.51 4.14
C PRO A 82 20.20 20.50 3.09
N ALA A 83 19.52 19.43 3.51
CA ALA A 83 19.08 18.31 2.68
C ALA A 83 17.61 18.41 2.26
N SER A 84 17.22 17.59 1.28
CA SER A 84 15.81 17.40 0.91
C SER A 84 15.12 16.42 1.86
N GLY A 85 13.85 16.66 2.22
CA GLY A 85 13.17 15.91 3.27
C GLY A 85 12.94 14.44 2.95
N ILE A 86 12.55 14.11 1.72
CA ILE A 86 12.64 12.76 1.14
C ILE A 86 13.57 12.84 -0.07
N THR A 87 14.55 11.96 -0.14
CA THR A 87 15.46 11.80 -1.29
C THR A 87 15.47 10.33 -1.71
N ILE A 88 15.15 10.03 -2.98
CA ILE A 88 15.25 8.66 -3.53
C ILE A 88 16.12 8.72 -4.76
N GLU A 89 17.18 7.91 -4.78
CA GLU A 89 18.21 7.94 -5.81
C GLU A 89 18.48 6.56 -6.44
N ASN A 90 18.83 6.54 -7.73
CA ASN A 90 19.39 5.37 -8.43
C ASN A 90 18.54 4.08 -8.36
N THR A 91 17.21 4.21 -8.38
CA THR A 91 16.27 3.08 -8.35
C THR A 91 15.56 2.87 -9.69
N ASN A 92 15.39 1.60 -10.06
CA ASN A 92 14.53 1.17 -11.16
C ASN A 92 13.36 0.28 -10.71
N ALA A 93 13.14 0.16 -9.41
CA ALA A 93 11.94 -0.49 -8.88
C ALA A 93 10.75 0.49 -8.87
N TYR A 94 9.55 -0.03 -9.14
CA TYR A 94 8.32 0.71 -8.92
C TYR A 94 8.12 0.96 -7.42
N PHE A 95 7.62 2.15 -7.08
CA PHE A 95 7.19 2.50 -5.74
C PHE A 95 6.06 3.52 -5.78
N ILE A 96 5.41 3.76 -4.64
CA ILE A 96 4.47 4.86 -4.41
C ILE A 96 4.84 5.57 -3.10
N LEU A 97 4.87 6.90 -3.12
CA LEU A 97 4.86 7.74 -1.92
C LEU A 97 3.41 8.15 -1.61
N ARG A 98 2.86 7.72 -0.46
CA ARG A 98 1.44 7.93 -0.10
C ARG A 98 1.29 8.48 1.31
N ASN A 99 0.41 9.46 1.50
CA ASN A 99 0.11 10.04 2.84
C ASN A 99 1.38 10.47 3.60
N CYS A 100 2.32 11.09 2.88
CA CYS A 100 3.56 11.63 3.46
C CYS A 100 3.46 13.15 3.59
N THR A 101 3.74 13.68 4.77
CA THR A 101 3.82 15.12 5.04
C THR A 101 5.28 15.51 5.23
N VAL A 102 5.80 16.38 4.37
CA VAL A 102 7.16 16.93 4.49
C VAL A 102 7.08 18.44 4.63
N PHE A 103 7.74 19.00 5.65
CA PHE A 103 7.74 20.44 5.90
C PHE A 103 9.12 20.92 6.38
N GLY A 104 9.36 22.23 6.31
CA GLY A 104 10.61 22.85 6.77
C GLY A 104 11.83 22.70 5.85
N ALA A 105 11.69 22.03 4.69
CA ALA A 105 12.78 21.88 3.71
C ALA A 105 13.08 23.21 2.98
N THR A 106 13.73 24.14 3.68
CA THR A 106 14.03 25.52 3.21
C THR A 106 15.52 25.76 2.92
N GLY A 107 16.36 24.72 2.95
CA GLY A 107 17.76 24.82 2.58
C GLY A 107 17.94 25.18 1.09
N GLN A 108 19.07 25.78 0.73
CA GLN A 108 19.35 26.26 -0.65
C GLN A 108 19.20 25.19 -1.75
N PHE A 109 19.41 23.91 -1.40
CA PHE A 109 19.23 22.74 -2.27
C PHE A 109 18.21 21.74 -1.68
N GLY A 110 17.45 22.17 -0.67
CA GLY A 110 16.42 21.39 -0.01
C GLY A 110 15.12 21.45 -0.80
N SER A 111 14.57 20.28 -1.10
CA SER A 111 13.21 20.10 -1.63
C SER A 111 12.41 19.25 -0.63
N GLY A 112 11.08 19.34 -0.66
CA GLY A 112 10.24 18.43 0.13
C GLY A 112 10.48 16.97 -0.28
N ILE A 113 10.44 16.70 -1.59
CA ILE A 113 10.74 15.40 -2.18
C ILE A 113 11.72 15.63 -3.35
N LYS A 114 12.75 14.81 -3.45
CA LYS A 114 13.79 14.85 -4.49
C LYS A 114 14.01 13.44 -5.05
N LEU A 115 13.94 13.31 -6.38
CA LEU A 115 14.14 12.05 -7.10
C LEU A 115 15.33 12.23 -8.05
N ILE A 116 16.33 11.36 -7.98
CA ILE A 116 17.56 11.46 -8.83
C ILE A 116 17.83 10.10 -9.49
N ASN A 117 17.92 10.05 -10.81
CA ASN A 117 18.11 8.80 -11.56
C ASN A 117 17.10 7.70 -11.13
N VAL A 118 15.81 8.08 -11.12
CA VAL A 118 14.68 7.22 -10.79
C VAL A 118 13.94 6.88 -12.08
N ILE A 119 13.72 5.59 -12.35
CA ILE A 119 13.06 5.14 -13.60
C ILE A 119 11.54 5.00 -13.43
N HIS A 120 11.07 4.62 -12.24
CA HIS A 120 9.66 4.41 -11.90
C HIS A 120 9.34 5.01 -10.53
N GLY A 121 8.16 5.63 -10.37
CA GLY A 121 7.67 6.27 -9.14
C GLY A 121 6.33 6.97 -9.35
#